data_AF-A0A6V7VHH9-F1
#
_entry.id   AF-A0A6V7VHH9-F1
#
_cell.length_a   1.000
_cell.length_b   1.000
_cell.length_c   1.000
_cell.angle_alpha   90.00
_cell.angle_beta   90.00
_cell.angle_gamma   90.00
#
_symmetry.space_group_name_H-M   'P 1'
#
loop_
_entity.id
_entity.type
_entity.pdbx_description
1 polymer ?
#
loop_
_entity_poly.entity_id
_entity_poly.type
_entity_poly.pdbx_seq_one_letter_code
_entity_poly.pdbx_strand_id
1 'polypeptide(L)'
;MSVESNNKNNTEKDADFDQKPQILQLFVPSNPLHSDEHALEHSYIFSYFMRPQGKFDPEDYAIFVQPVARISSVEQFWLIYRFIKRPSDLTEKVDFHLFKEGIKPVWEDPANRNGGKWILRLKKGLSSRIWENLLLAMIGEQFLVGGEVVGAVCSVRNQEDIISLWNRSSDSAPVTNRIRETLRRVLNLPSNAILEYKRHDDCLKDQRSYCHSTSIGGGSGEEVNNQTIIMEKVEEVEEAILEEEGEGGKQQI
;
A
#
# COMPACT_ATOMS: atom_id res chain seq x y z
N MET A 1 -9.91 45.92 54.67
CA MET A 1 -10.14 44.50 55.00
C MET A 1 -10.43 43.81 53.68
N SER A 2 -9.44 43.14 53.07
CA SER A 2 -9.19 41.68 53.23
C SER A 2 -10.26 40.89 52.44
N VAL A 3 -10.02 39.96 51.50
CA VAL A 3 -8.87 39.14 51.08
C VAL A 3 -9.14 38.62 49.64
N GLU A 4 -8.06 38.21 48.97
CA GLU A 4 -7.91 37.58 47.65
C GLU A 4 -8.78 36.34 47.35
N SER A 5 -8.96 36.06 46.05
CA SER A 5 -8.89 34.69 45.52
C SER A 5 -8.38 34.72 44.06
N ASN A 6 -7.21 34.13 43.88
CA ASN A 6 -6.56 33.79 42.61
C ASN A 6 -7.46 32.90 41.75
N ASN A 7 -7.51 33.14 40.44
CA ASN A 7 -7.51 32.03 39.49
C ASN A 7 -6.74 32.42 38.23
N LYS A 8 -5.50 31.92 38.13
CA LYS A 8 -4.73 31.86 36.88
C LYS A 8 -5.30 30.71 36.07
N ASN A 9 -5.69 30.95 34.82
CA ASN A 9 -5.65 29.93 33.78
C ASN A 9 -5.16 30.57 32.48
N ASN A 10 -3.87 30.36 32.24
CA ASN A 10 -3.30 30.35 30.90
C ASN A 10 -3.76 29.06 30.20
N THR A 11 -4.30 29.20 29.00
CA THR A 11 -4.31 28.19 27.92
C THR A 11 -4.44 29.03 26.65
N GLU A 12 -3.35 29.60 26.13
CA GLU A 12 -2.47 28.99 25.13
C GLU A 12 -3.23 28.28 23.99
N LYS A 13 -3.51 29.10 22.96
CA LYS A 13 -3.40 28.84 21.52
C LYS A 13 -4.01 27.52 21.02
N ASP A 14 -5.25 27.64 20.57
CA ASP A 14 -5.78 26.83 19.46
C ASP A 14 -4.85 27.02 18.25
N ALA A 15 -3.99 26.03 18.00
CA ALA A 15 -3.30 25.90 16.73
C ALA A 15 -4.30 25.34 15.72
N ASP A 16 -4.87 26.28 14.95
CA ASP A 16 -5.61 26.04 13.73
C ASP A 16 -4.76 25.18 12.77
N PHE A 17 -5.01 23.87 12.76
CA PHE A 17 -4.46 22.96 11.76
C PHE A 17 -5.38 22.99 10.54
N ASP A 18 -5.31 24.09 9.81
CA ASP A 18 -5.94 24.23 8.50
C ASP A 18 -5.09 23.45 7.47
N GLN A 19 -5.09 22.11 7.58
CA GLN A 19 -4.48 21.23 6.59
C GLN A 19 -5.43 21.09 5.41
N LYS A 20 -5.29 22.03 4.47
CA LYS A 20 -5.78 21.89 3.10
C LYS A 20 -5.34 20.52 2.57
N PRO A 21 -6.23 19.67 2.00
CA PRO A 21 -5.85 18.35 1.53
C PRO A 21 -4.73 18.50 0.50
N GLN A 22 -3.52 18.06 0.87
CA GLN A 22 -2.41 18.02 -0.05
C GLN A 22 -2.77 17.02 -1.13
N ILE A 23 -2.80 17.48 -2.38
CA ILE A 23 -2.87 16.57 -3.53
C ILE A 23 -1.56 15.79 -3.49
N LEU A 24 -1.64 14.54 -3.05
CA LEU A 24 -0.47 13.67 -3.00
C LEU A 24 -0.04 13.39 -4.44
N GLN A 25 1.05 14.03 -4.83
CA GLN A 25 1.64 13.85 -6.15
C GLN A 25 2.35 12.50 -6.20
N LEU A 26 2.24 11.80 -7.33
CA LEU A 26 3.04 10.61 -7.59
C LEU A 26 4.53 10.99 -7.51
N PHE A 27 5.31 10.16 -6.84
CA PHE A 27 6.76 10.35 -6.80
C PHE A 27 7.38 10.19 -8.18
N VAL A 28 6.91 9.19 -8.92
CA VAL A 28 7.32 8.93 -10.30
C VAL A 28 6.29 9.59 -11.22
N PRO A 29 6.71 10.49 -12.14
CA PRO A 29 5.82 11.06 -13.14
C PRO A 29 5.09 9.96 -13.91
N SER A 30 3.80 10.16 -14.19
CA SER A 30 3.03 9.20 -14.98
C SER A 30 3.49 9.23 -16.42
N ASN A 31 4.10 8.14 -16.90
CA ASN A 31 4.41 7.98 -18.32
C ASN A 31 3.13 7.58 -19.10
N PRO A 32 2.79 8.23 -20.23
CA PRO A 32 1.76 7.72 -21.14
C PRO A 32 2.04 6.28 -21.58
N LEU A 33 0.98 5.54 -21.92
CA LEU A 33 1.11 4.20 -22.48
C LEU A 33 1.63 4.30 -23.92
N HIS A 34 2.79 3.70 -24.18
CA HIS A 34 3.34 3.60 -25.52
C HIS A 34 2.74 2.41 -26.29
N SER A 35 2.73 2.49 -27.63
CA SER A 35 2.06 1.51 -28.49
C SER A 35 2.75 0.14 -28.54
N ASP A 36 4.02 0.08 -28.16
CA ASP A 36 4.88 -1.09 -28.10
C ASP A 36 4.88 -1.77 -26.71
N GLU A 37 4.21 -1.16 -25.73
CA GLU A 37 4.03 -1.73 -24.39
C GLU A 37 2.86 -2.73 -24.31
N HIS A 38 2.99 -3.68 -23.40
CA HIS A 38 1.94 -4.64 -23.10
C HIS A 38 0.99 -4.07 -22.03
N ALA A 39 -0.13 -3.52 -22.48
CA ALA A 39 -1.15 -2.95 -21.61
C ALA A 39 -1.70 -3.96 -20.59
N LEU A 40 -1.86 -3.52 -19.34
CA LEU A 40 -2.58 -4.25 -18.31
C LEU A 40 -4.09 -4.04 -18.46
N GLU A 41 -4.89 -5.01 -17.99
CA GLU A 41 -6.36 -4.92 -17.97
C GLU A 41 -6.84 -3.71 -17.14
N HIS A 42 -6.11 -3.39 -16.09
CA HIS A 42 -6.38 -2.24 -15.22
C HIS A 42 -5.09 -1.47 -14.97
N SER A 43 -5.24 -0.16 -14.80
CA SER A 43 -4.18 0.66 -14.23
C SER A 43 -4.17 0.50 -12.71
N TYR A 44 -2.98 0.55 -12.12
CA TYR A 44 -2.74 0.39 -10.69
C TYR A 44 -1.92 1.55 -10.13
N ILE A 45 -2.11 1.85 -8.86
CA ILE A 45 -1.28 2.79 -8.09
C ILE A 45 -0.47 2.00 -7.08
N PHE A 46 0.86 2.04 -7.21
CA PHE A 46 1.76 1.59 -6.16
C PHE A 46 1.90 2.72 -5.14
N SER A 47 1.73 2.42 -3.86
CA SER A 47 1.85 3.38 -2.77
C SER A 47 2.44 2.72 -1.53
N TYR A 48 2.85 3.53 -0.56
CA TYR A 48 3.33 3.02 0.71
C TYR A 48 2.82 3.87 1.88
N PHE A 49 2.83 3.28 3.06
CA PHE A 49 2.59 3.97 4.31
C PHE A 49 3.69 3.63 5.30
N MET A 50 4.21 4.67 5.93
CA MET A 50 5.06 4.56 7.12
C MET A 50 4.39 5.38 8.20
N ARG A 51 4.21 4.77 9.37
CA ARG A 51 3.61 5.47 10.50
C ARG A 51 4.51 6.67 10.87
N PRO A 52 3.97 7.90 10.93
CA PRO A 52 4.75 9.05 11.36
C PRO A 52 5.20 8.90 12.81
N GLN A 53 6.31 9.53 13.17
CA GLN A 53 6.76 9.56 14.56
C GLN A 53 5.78 10.40 15.40
N GLY A 54 5.41 9.90 16.58
CA GLY A 54 4.52 10.60 17.52
C GLY A 54 3.06 10.15 17.49
N LYS A 55 2.14 11.08 17.80
CA LYS A 55 0.70 10.79 17.80
C LYS A 55 0.23 10.62 16.36
N PHE A 56 -0.53 9.55 16.13
CA PHE A 56 -1.13 9.22 14.83
C PHE A 56 -2.57 8.84 15.07
N ASP A 57 -3.50 9.60 14.49
CA ASP A 57 -4.91 9.23 14.45
C ASP A 57 -5.14 8.23 13.31
N PRO A 58 -5.73 7.06 13.57
CA PRO A 58 -6.14 6.14 12.52
C PRO A 58 -7.05 6.76 11.45
N GLU A 59 -7.84 7.78 11.78
CA GLU A 59 -8.69 8.49 10.82
C GLU A 59 -7.86 9.25 9.76
N ASP A 60 -6.64 9.68 10.10
CA ASP A 60 -5.72 10.35 9.19
C ASP A 60 -4.96 9.40 8.27
N TYR A 61 -5.12 8.08 8.43
CA TYR A 61 -4.35 7.08 7.69
C TYR A 61 -4.31 7.34 6.19
N ALA A 62 -5.48 7.66 5.60
CA ALA A 62 -5.61 7.92 4.18
C ALA A 62 -4.72 9.06 3.67
N ILE A 63 -4.41 10.04 4.53
CA ILE A 63 -3.58 11.22 4.21
C ILE A 63 -2.10 10.85 4.19
N PHE A 64 -1.70 9.87 5.00
CA PHE A 64 -0.31 9.42 5.10
C PHE A 64 0.07 8.34 4.09
N VAL A 65 -0.89 7.76 3.36
CA VAL A 65 -0.59 6.83 2.25
C VAL A 65 0.01 7.61 1.09
N GLN A 66 1.32 7.46 0.87
CA GLN A 66 2.06 8.17 -0.16
C GLN A 66 2.04 7.39 -1.49
N PRO A 67 1.46 7.95 -2.57
CA PRO A 67 1.45 7.32 -3.87
C PRO A 67 2.82 7.47 -4.54
N VAL A 68 3.34 6.36 -5.06
CA VAL A 68 4.66 6.30 -5.67
C VAL A 68 4.54 6.43 -7.17
N ALA A 69 3.79 5.54 -7.80
CA ALA A 69 3.74 5.47 -9.26
C ALA A 69 2.42 4.89 -9.76
N ARG A 70 2.03 5.34 -10.95
CA ARG A 70 0.93 4.78 -11.74
C ARG A 70 1.50 3.75 -12.71
N ILE A 71 0.88 2.59 -12.79
CA ILE A 71 1.31 1.45 -13.60
C ILE A 71 0.16 1.06 -14.53
N SER A 72 0.37 1.11 -15.84
CA SER A 72 -0.63 0.73 -16.85
C SER A 72 -0.17 -0.32 -17.86
N SER A 73 1.10 -0.72 -17.82
CA SER A 73 1.67 -1.79 -18.65
C SER A 73 2.59 -2.71 -17.85
N VAL A 74 2.98 -3.83 -18.46
CA VAL A 74 3.97 -4.77 -17.91
C VAL A 74 5.35 -4.13 -17.82
N GLU A 75 5.74 -3.34 -18.82
CA GLU A 75 7.00 -2.62 -18.89
C GLU A 75 7.08 -1.59 -17.75
N GLN A 76 6.05 -0.76 -17.59
CA GLN A 76 5.96 0.19 -16.49
C GLN A 76 6.02 -0.50 -15.13
N PHE A 77 5.36 -1.66 -14.98
CA PHE A 77 5.46 -2.45 -13.75
C PHE A 77 6.91 -2.82 -13.43
N TRP A 78 7.67 -3.36 -14.38
CA TRP A 78 9.05 -3.77 -14.14
C TRP A 78 10.00 -2.59 -13.99
N LEU A 79 9.78 -1.51 -14.75
CA LEU A 79 10.54 -0.27 -14.65
C LEU A 79 10.46 0.32 -13.24
N ILE A 80 9.28 0.30 -12.63
CA ILE A 80 9.06 0.78 -11.26
C ILE A 80 9.52 -0.25 -10.23
N TYR A 81 9.09 -1.50 -10.38
CA TYR A 81 9.26 -2.54 -9.37
C TYR A 81 10.72 -2.94 -9.14
N ARG A 82 11.58 -2.82 -10.17
CA ARG A 82 13.02 -3.12 -10.03
C ARG A 82 13.75 -2.22 -9.03
N PHE A 83 13.26 -1.00 -8.83
CA PHE A 83 13.87 -0.01 -7.93
C PHE A 83 13.23 0.03 -6.54
N ILE A 84 12.12 -0.69 -6.34
CA ILE A 84 11.48 -0.81 -5.03
C ILE A 84 12.28 -1.80 -4.18
N LYS A 85 12.65 -1.38 -2.96
CA LYS A 85 13.31 -2.28 -2.00
C LYS A 85 12.42 -3.46 -1.67
N ARG A 86 13.02 -4.64 -1.56
CA ARG A 86 12.24 -5.84 -1.29
C ARG A 86 11.76 -5.85 0.16
N PRO A 87 10.54 -6.34 0.44
CA PRO A 87 10.00 -6.39 1.81
C PRO A 87 10.93 -7.00 2.86
N SER A 88 11.72 -8.02 2.49
CA SER A 88 12.66 -8.66 3.42
C SER A 88 13.95 -7.87 3.68
N ASP A 89 14.26 -6.85 2.88
CA ASP A 89 15.45 -6.00 3.03
C ASP A 89 15.16 -4.76 3.89
N LEU A 90 13.88 -4.51 4.21
CA LEU A 90 13.44 -3.40 5.04
C LEU A 90 13.55 -3.73 6.52
N THR A 91 14.09 -2.79 7.29
CA THR A 91 14.17 -2.90 8.76
C THR A 91 13.02 -2.16 9.45
N GLU A 92 12.45 -1.19 8.74
CA GLU A 92 11.39 -0.31 9.16
C GLU A 92 10.02 -0.96 8.98
N LYS A 93 9.05 -0.49 9.75
CA LYS A 93 7.65 -0.88 9.57
C LYS A 93 7.08 -0.10 8.39
N VAL A 94 6.89 -0.79 7.29
CA VAL A 94 6.35 -0.24 6.05
C VAL A 94 5.14 -1.07 5.63
N ASP A 95 4.14 -0.39 5.08
CA ASP A 95 3.04 -1.01 4.35
C ASP A 95 3.18 -0.64 2.88
N PHE A 96 3.42 -1.62 2.02
CA PHE A 96 3.33 -1.46 0.57
C PHE A 96 1.93 -1.81 0.09
N HIS A 97 1.44 -1.06 -0.89
CA HIS A 97 0.13 -1.25 -1.49
C HIS A 97 0.24 -1.23 -3.01
N LEU A 98 -0.49 -2.13 -3.67
CA LEU A 98 -0.80 -2.01 -5.09
C LEU A 98 -2.33 -2.13 -5.23
N PHE A 99 -3.00 -1.04 -5.60
CA PHE A 99 -4.46 -1.00 -5.74
C PHE A 99 -4.83 -0.54 -7.14
N LYS A 100 -5.98 -0.99 -7.65
CA LYS A 100 -6.52 -0.49 -8.92
C LYS A 100 -6.70 1.03 -8.84
N GLU A 101 -6.39 1.71 -9.94
CA GLU A 101 -6.50 3.17 -10.03
C GLU A 101 -7.90 3.64 -9.64
N GLY A 102 -7.96 4.69 -8.82
CA GLY A 102 -9.20 5.22 -8.26
C GLY A 102 -9.72 4.53 -7.00
N ILE A 103 -9.06 3.47 -6.50
CA ILE A 103 -9.39 2.80 -5.24
C ILE A 103 -8.30 3.09 -4.20
N LYS A 104 -8.68 3.72 -3.09
CA LYS A 104 -7.75 3.97 -1.99
C LYS A 104 -7.58 2.69 -1.15
N PRO A 105 -6.38 2.43 -0.59
CA PRO A 105 -6.12 1.27 0.26
C PRO A 105 -6.68 1.45 1.69
N VAL A 106 -7.93 1.91 1.78
CA VAL A 106 -8.62 2.25 3.03
C VAL A 106 -10.02 1.62 3.01
N TRP A 107 -10.55 1.24 4.17
CA TRP A 107 -11.81 0.51 4.24
C TRP A 107 -13.04 1.39 3.93
N GLU A 108 -12.89 2.70 4.12
CA GLU A 108 -13.88 3.74 3.85
C GLU A 108 -14.16 3.90 2.36
N ASP A 109 -13.22 3.48 1.51
CA ASP A 109 -13.39 3.54 0.06
C ASP A 109 -14.65 2.74 -0.35
N PRO A 110 -15.53 3.30 -1.20
CA PRO A 110 -16.75 2.63 -1.64
C PRO A 110 -16.52 1.23 -2.23
N ALA A 111 -15.34 0.97 -2.82
CA ALA A 111 -14.96 -0.34 -3.35
C ALA A 111 -14.61 -1.35 -2.26
N ASN A 112 -14.20 -0.91 -1.07
CA ASN A 112 -13.68 -1.76 0.00
C ASN A 112 -14.69 -1.96 1.13
N ARG A 113 -15.60 -1.01 1.38
CA ARG A 113 -16.49 -1.01 2.56
C ARG A 113 -17.32 -2.29 2.79
N ASN A 114 -17.73 -2.97 1.71
CA ASN A 114 -18.52 -4.22 1.76
C ASN A 114 -17.66 -5.48 1.55
N GLY A 115 -16.36 -5.27 1.43
CA GLY A 115 -15.40 -6.27 1.03
C GLY A 115 -14.77 -7.01 2.19
N GLY A 116 -13.67 -7.67 1.87
CA GLY A 116 -12.81 -8.28 2.86
C GLY A 116 -11.41 -8.51 2.32
N LYS A 117 -10.57 -9.08 3.18
CA LYS A 117 -9.19 -9.41 2.84
C LYS A 117 -8.85 -10.84 3.23
N TRP A 118 -8.16 -11.53 2.32
CA TRP A 118 -7.40 -12.72 2.65
C TRP A 118 -6.07 -12.31 3.25
N ILE A 119 -5.68 -12.94 4.36
CA ILE A 119 -4.49 -12.61 5.14
C ILE A 119 -3.60 -13.86 5.20
N LEU A 120 -2.32 -13.66 4.85
CA LEU A 120 -1.25 -14.63 4.98
C LEU A 120 -0.16 -14.05 5.88
N ARG A 121 0.09 -14.70 7.02
CA ARG A 121 1.19 -14.33 7.94
C ARG A 121 2.43 -15.15 7.60
N LEU A 122 3.56 -14.48 7.45
CA LEU A 122 4.81 -15.06 7.00
C LEU A 122 5.93 -14.80 7.99
N LYS A 123 6.75 -15.81 8.24
CA LYS A 123 8.04 -15.61 8.91
C LYS A 123 8.92 -14.71 8.04
N LYS A 124 9.85 -13.99 8.68
CA LYS A 124 10.83 -13.15 8.01
C LYS A 124 11.63 -13.91 6.95
N GLY A 125 11.99 -13.19 5.87
CA GLY A 125 12.73 -13.72 4.72
C GLY A 125 11.88 -14.38 3.63
N LEU A 126 10.57 -14.54 3.84
CA LEU A 126 9.66 -15.12 2.84
C LEU A 126 8.84 -14.09 2.06
N SER A 127 8.74 -12.86 2.59
CA SER A 127 7.81 -11.84 2.10
C SER A 127 8.13 -11.36 0.68
N SER A 128 9.40 -11.19 0.31
CA SER A 128 9.79 -10.64 -0.99
C SER A 128 9.25 -11.46 -2.17
N ARG A 129 9.48 -12.78 -2.16
CA ARG A 129 9.03 -13.67 -3.24
C ARG A 129 7.50 -13.81 -3.27
N ILE A 130 6.87 -13.94 -2.10
CA ILE A 130 5.42 -14.10 -2.01
C ILE A 130 4.71 -12.82 -2.47
N TRP A 131 5.27 -11.65 -2.11
CA TRP A 131 4.76 -10.36 -2.56
C TRP A 131 4.87 -10.21 -4.07
N GLU A 132 6.05 -10.47 -4.66
CA GLU A 132 6.25 -10.43 -6.11
C GLU A 132 5.25 -11.35 -6.85
N ASN A 133 5.16 -12.61 -6.43
CA ASN A 133 4.22 -13.57 -7.03
C ASN A 133 2.75 -13.10 -6.92
N LEU A 134 2.38 -12.46 -5.81
CA LEU A 134 1.03 -11.92 -5.64
C LEU A 134 0.77 -10.75 -6.60
N LEU A 135 1.72 -9.83 -6.72
CA LEU A 135 1.60 -8.70 -7.65
C LEU A 135 1.46 -9.20 -9.09
N LEU A 136 2.32 -10.12 -9.52
CA LEU A 136 2.27 -10.72 -10.85
C LEU A 136 0.95 -11.45 -11.11
N ALA A 137 0.44 -12.20 -10.12
CA ALA A 137 -0.85 -12.87 -10.23
C ALA A 137 -2.02 -11.89 -10.33
N MET A 138 -1.92 -10.73 -9.67
CA MET A 138 -2.95 -9.69 -9.69
C MET A 138 -2.94 -8.92 -11.02
N ILE A 139 -1.80 -8.37 -11.44
CA ILE A 139 -1.72 -7.61 -12.71
C ILE A 139 -1.91 -8.51 -13.93
N GLY A 140 -1.57 -9.79 -13.82
CA GLY A 140 -1.81 -10.81 -14.84
C GLY A 140 -3.21 -11.45 -14.80
N GLU A 141 -4.15 -10.88 -14.02
CA GLU A 141 -5.55 -11.28 -13.95
C GLU A 141 -5.79 -12.79 -13.69
N GLN A 142 -4.91 -13.44 -12.91
CA GLN A 142 -4.96 -14.90 -12.71
C GLN A 142 -6.08 -15.39 -11.79
N PHE A 143 -6.76 -14.49 -11.09
CA PHE A 143 -7.85 -14.82 -10.17
C PHE A 143 -9.14 -15.19 -10.90
N LEU A 144 -9.37 -14.64 -12.09
CA LEU A 144 -10.55 -14.93 -12.93
C LEU A 144 -11.89 -14.77 -12.17
N VAL A 145 -11.97 -13.74 -11.33
CA VAL A 145 -13.17 -13.36 -10.56
C VAL A 145 -13.77 -12.03 -11.02
N GLY A 146 -13.45 -11.60 -12.24
CA GLY A 146 -13.80 -10.29 -12.76
C GLY A 146 -13.20 -9.15 -11.92
N GLY A 147 -13.95 -8.06 -11.76
CA GLY A 147 -13.51 -6.87 -11.03
C GLY A 147 -13.46 -6.99 -9.50
N GLU A 148 -13.57 -8.20 -8.94
CA GLU A 148 -13.66 -8.42 -7.49
C GLU A 148 -12.37 -8.11 -6.74
N VAL A 149 -11.20 -8.45 -7.29
CA VAL A 149 -9.92 -8.09 -6.68
C VAL A 149 -9.68 -6.58 -6.86
N VAL A 150 -9.39 -5.89 -5.76
CA VAL A 150 -9.18 -4.42 -5.75
C VAL A 150 -7.76 -3.99 -5.47
N GLY A 151 -7.01 -4.79 -4.72
CA GLY A 151 -5.63 -4.47 -4.39
C GLY A 151 -5.00 -5.44 -3.41
N ALA A 152 -3.70 -5.28 -3.21
CA ALA A 152 -2.88 -6.09 -2.35
C ALA A 152 -2.06 -5.21 -1.39
N VAL A 153 -1.75 -5.75 -0.21
CA VAL A 153 -0.99 -5.08 0.84
C VAL A 153 0.13 -6.00 1.33
N CYS A 154 1.35 -5.48 1.45
CA CYS A 154 2.45 -6.14 2.17
C CYS A 154 2.86 -5.28 3.36
N SER A 155 2.62 -5.81 4.55
CA SER A 155 2.93 -5.19 5.82
C SER A 155 4.20 -5.79 6.42
N VAL A 156 5.29 -5.04 6.37
CA VAL A 156 6.56 -5.40 7.01
C VAL A 156 6.47 -5.06 8.50
N ARG A 157 6.67 -6.04 9.39
CA ARG A 157 6.67 -5.85 10.87
C ARG A 157 7.88 -6.50 11.50
N ASN A 158 8.06 -6.33 12.81
CA ASN A 158 9.29 -6.82 13.47
C ASN A 158 9.37 -8.35 13.54
N GLN A 159 8.26 -9.03 13.81
CA GLN A 159 8.24 -10.48 14.08
C GLN A 159 7.87 -11.31 12.84
N GLU A 160 6.91 -10.83 12.07
CA GLU A 160 6.37 -11.51 10.90
C GLU A 160 5.92 -10.45 9.89
N ASP A 161 5.92 -10.83 8.62
CA ASP A 161 5.37 -10.00 7.56
C ASP A 161 3.96 -10.51 7.22
N ILE A 162 3.09 -9.59 6.84
CA ILE A 162 1.68 -9.91 6.58
C ILE A 162 1.38 -9.51 5.15
N ILE A 163 0.94 -10.46 4.34
CA ILE A 163 0.49 -10.22 2.97
C ILE A 163 -1.03 -10.35 2.94
N SER A 164 -1.70 -9.37 2.35
CA SER A 164 -3.15 -9.36 2.22
C SER A 164 -3.59 -9.10 0.78
N LEU A 165 -4.67 -9.76 0.35
CA LEU A 165 -5.35 -9.48 -0.90
C LEU A 165 -6.79 -9.07 -0.61
N TRP A 166 -7.20 -7.92 -1.11
CA TRP A 166 -8.49 -7.29 -0.84
C TRP A 166 -9.45 -7.55 -2.01
N ASN A 167 -10.73 -7.73 -1.69
CA ASN A 167 -11.79 -7.91 -2.67
C ASN A 167 -13.07 -7.14 -2.30
N ARG A 168 -13.87 -6.76 -3.32
CA ARG A 168 -15.04 -5.87 -3.18
C ARG A 168 -16.17 -6.41 -2.34
N SER A 169 -16.44 -7.71 -2.45
CA SER A 169 -17.65 -8.33 -1.91
C SER A 169 -17.31 -9.48 -0.97
N SER A 170 -17.61 -9.33 0.32
CA SER A 170 -17.36 -10.41 1.29
C SER A 170 -18.42 -11.51 1.33
N ASP A 171 -19.61 -11.25 0.78
CA ASP A 171 -20.77 -12.14 0.90
C ASP A 171 -20.77 -13.28 -0.13
N SER A 172 -19.90 -13.24 -1.14
CA SER A 172 -19.86 -14.25 -2.20
C SER A 172 -18.85 -15.35 -1.88
N ALA A 173 -19.34 -16.43 -1.25
CA ALA A 173 -18.52 -17.62 -0.96
C ALA A 173 -17.85 -18.22 -2.21
N PRO A 174 -18.50 -18.32 -3.40
CA PRO A 174 -17.83 -18.82 -4.60
C PRO A 174 -16.62 -17.97 -5.01
N VAL A 175 -16.74 -16.65 -4.95
CA VAL A 175 -15.66 -15.70 -5.29
C VAL A 175 -14.52 -15.82 -4.29
N THR A 176 -14.81 -15.74 -2.99
CA THR A 176 -13.77 -15.79 -1.95
C THR A 176 -13.05 -17.15 -1.94
N ASN A 177 -13.76 -18.24 -2.22
CA ASN A 177 -13.18 -19.58 -2.37
C ASN A 177 -12.25 -19.67 -3.59
N ARG A 178 -12.67 -19.13 -4.74
CA ARG A 178 -11.85 -19.08 -5.96
C ARG A 178 -10.57 -18.26 -5.75
N ILE A 179 -10.68 -17.13 -5.04
CA ILE A 179 -9.52 -16.31 -4.67
C ILE A 179 -8.56 -17.13 -3.79
N ARG A 180 -9.06 -17.78 -2.73
CA ARG A 180 -8.25 -18.62 -1.84
C ARG A 180 -7.52 -19.74 -2.58
N GLU A 181 -8.20 -20.44 -3.47
CA GLU A 181 -7.60 -21.53 -4.27
C GLU A 181 -6.51 -20.99 -5.20
N THR A 182 -6.77 -19.84 -5.82
CA THR A 182 -5.79 -19.18 -6.68
C THR A 182 -4.58 -18.73 -5.87
N LEU A 183 -4.76 -18.08 -4.72
CA LEU A 183 -3.68 -17.69 -3.80
C LEU A 183 -2.78 -18.89 -3.45
N ARG A 184 -3.38 -20.02 -3.07
CA ARG A 184 -2.60 -21.25 -2.76
C ARG A 184 -1.75 -21.70 -3.95
N ARG A 185 -2.31 -21.67 -5.16
CA ARG A 185 -1.64 -22.08 -6.40
C ARG A 185 -0.52 -21.12 -6.80
N VAL A 186 -0.81 -19.83 -6.94
CA VAL A 186 0.16 -18.84 -7.48
C VAL A 186 1.29 -18.53 -6.50
N LEU A 187 1.01 -18.62 -5.20
CA LEU A 187 2.02 -18.41 -4.16
C LEU A 187 2.74 -19.71 -3.75
N ASN A 188 2.40 -20.85 -4.36
CA ASN A 188 2.94 -22.18 -4.04
C ASN A 188 2.89 -22.49 -2.54
N LEU A 189 1.75 -22.22 -1.90
CA LEU A 189 1.62 -22.39 -0.45
C LEU A 189 1.53 -23.87 -0.07
N PRO A 190 2.19 -24.31 1.02
CA PRO A 190 2.03 -25.65 1.52
C PRO A 190 0.59 -25.88 2.03
N SER A 191 0.17 -27.14 2.12
CA SER A 191 -1.19 -27.49 2.53
C SER A 191 -1.55 -26.99 3.93
N ASN A 192 -0.56 -26.92 4.84
CA ASN A 192 -0.71 -26.41 6.20
C ASN A 192 -0.66 -24.89 6.32
N ALA A 193 -0.44 -24.15 5.22
CA ALA A 193 -0.49 -22.69 5.27
C ALA A 193 -1.90 -22.22 5.64
N ILE A 194 -1.97 -21.31 6.62
CA ILE A 194 -3.21 -20.72 7.10
C ILE A 194 -3.47 -19.45 6.27
N LEU A 195 -4.60 -19.45 5.57
CA LEU A 195 -5.17 -18.26 4.94
C LEU A 195 -6.43 -17.89 5.72
N GLU A 196 -6.42 -16.71 6.32
CA GLU A 196 -7.54 -16.19 7.10
C GLU A 196 -8.32 -15.17 6.26
N TYR A 197 -9.64 -15.29 6.19
CA TYR A 197 -10.47 -14.26 5.57
C TYR A 197 -11.09 -13.38 6.64
N LYS A 198 -10.97 -12.06 6.50
CA LYS A 198 -11.63 -11.09 7.37
C LYS A 198 -12.43 -10.09 6.57
N ARG A 199 -13.70 -9.89 6.94
CA ARG A 199 -14.54 -8.82 6.40
C ARG A 199 -14.08 -7.47 6.95
N HIS A 200 -14.21 -6.41 6.17
CA HIS A 200 -13.78 -5.09 6.63
C HIS A 200 -14.70 -4.53 7.74
N ASP A 201 -16.00 -4.81 7.68
CA ASP A 201 -17.00 -4.41 8.68
C ASP A 201 -16.80 -5.08 10.05
N ASP A 202 -16.37 -6.34 10.07
CA ASP A 202 -16.03 -7.06 11.30
C ASP A 202 -14.78 -6.48 11.96
N CYS A 203 -13.79 -6.06 11.17
CA CYS A 203 -12.56 -5.49 11.70
C CYS A 203 -12.77 -4.12 12.35
N LEU A 204 -13.82 -3.37 11.99
CA LEU A 204 -14.20 -2.12 12.67
C LEU A 204 -14.72 -2.34 14.09
N LYS A 205 -15.49 -3.42 14.27
CA LYS A 205 -16.08 -3.79 15.55
C LYS A 205 -15.02 -4.36 16.50
N ASP A 206 -14.08 -5.11 15.93
CA ASP A 206 -12.89 -5.58 16.63
C ASP A 206 -11.78 -4.53 16.60
N GLN A 207 -11.80 -3.57 17.55
CA GLN A 207 -10.69 -2.62 17.80
C GLN A 207 -9.30 -3.28 18.02
N ARG A 208 -9.25 -4.62 18.05
CA ARG A 208 -8.05 -5.46 18.21
C ARG A 208 -7.47 -5.99 16.88
N SER A 209 -8.16 -5.83 15.76
CA SER A 209 -7.86 -6.56 14.53
C SER A 209 -7.20 -5.68 13.46
N TYR A 210 -5.90 -5.37 13.61
CA TYR A 210 -4.96 -5.10 12.51
C TYR A 210 -5.55 -4.37 11.27
N CYS A 211 -6.31 -3.29 11.50
CA CYS A 211 -6.77 -2.39 10.44
C CYS A 211 -5.70 -1.35 10.13
N HIS A 212 -4.98 -0.93 11.16
CA HIS A 212 -3.72 -0.20 11.09
C HIS A 212 -2.82 -0.83 12.14
N SER A 213 -1.56 -1.17 11.82
CA SER A 213 -0.68 -1.77 12.83
C SER A 213 -0.40 -0.75 13.94
N THR A 214 -1.04 -0.91 15.09
CA THR A 214 -0.77 -0.15 16.31
C THR A 214 0.35 -0.85 17.07
N SER A 215 1.58 -0.45 16.80
CA SER A 215 2.68 -0.74 17.70
C SER A 215 3.42 0.55 18.00
N ILE A 216 3.30 0.98 19.26
CA ILE A 216 3.97 2.15 19.82
C ILE A 216 5.47 1.91 19.73
N GLY A 217 6.15 2.67 18.87
CA GLY A 217 7.60 2.72 18.80
C GLY A 217 8.07 4.07 19.31
N GLY A 218 8.67 4.10 20.49
CA GLY A 218 9.48 5.23 20.95
C GLY A 218 10.88 5.07 20.40
N GLY A 219 11.33 6.03 19.60
CA GLY A 219 12.68 6.10 19.06
C GLY A 219 13.02 7.56 18.79
N SER A 220 14.20 7.98 19.24
CA SER A 220 14.75 9.32 19.06
C SER A 220 15.59 9.41 17.79
N GLY A 221 15.42 10.49 17.03
CA GLY A 221 16.47 11.08 16.19
C GLY A 221 16.45 10.75 14.69
N GLU A 222 16.64 11.81 13.90
CA GLU A 222 16.79 11.93 12.43
C GLU A 222 15.52 11.83 11.55
N GLU A 223 15.23 12.93 10.85
CA GLU A 223 14.33 12.99 9.68
C GLU A 223 15.02 12.23 8.53
N VAL A 224 14.83 10.91 8.50
CA VAL A 224 15.23 10.10 7.36
C VAL A 224 14.25 10.36 6.22
N ASN A 225 14.76 10.65 5.01
CA ASN A 225 13.91 10.75 3.83
C ASN A 225 13.25 9.37 3.56
N ASN A 226 11.94 9.27 3.78
CA ASN A 226 11.18 8.04 3.62
C ASN A 226 11.29 7.45 2.19
N GLN A 227 11.56 8.27 1.17
CA GLN A 227 11.77 7.79 -0.20
C GLN A 227 12.99 6.86 -0.32
N THR A 228 14.12 7.25 0.28
CA THR A 228 15.35 6.44 0.24
C THR A 228 15.20 5.15 1.06
N ILE A 229 14.22 5.09 1.96
CA ILE A 229 13.87 3.86 2.68
C ILE A 229 13.20 2.87 1.73
N ILE A 230 12.27 3.33 0.89
CA ILE A 230 11.43 2.45 0.06
C ILE A 230 11.95 2.17 -1.35
N MET A 231 12.73 3.09 -1.93
CA MET A 231 13.25 2.98 -3.29
C MET A 231 14.76 3.21 -3.29
N GLU A 232 15.46 2.42 -4.08
CA GLU A 232 16.88 2.61 -4.39
C GLU A 232 17.01 3.50 -5.62
N LYS A 233 17.97 4.43 -5.59
CA LYS A 233 18.38 5.23 -6.75
C LYS A 233 17.19 5.93 -7.45
N VAL A 234 16.42 6.72 -6.69
CA VAL A 234 15.23 7.44 -7.18
C VAL A 234 15.54 8.27 -8.44
N GLU A 235 16.69 8.94 -8.48
CA GLU A 235 17.16 9.71 -9.64
C GLU A 235 17.35 8.84 -10.90
N GLU A 236 17.82 7.59 -10.76
CA GLU A 236 17.97 6.66 -11.90
C GLU A 236 16.62 6.18 -12.45
N VAL A 237 15.55 6.21 -11.64
CA VAL A 237 14.19 5.91 -12.11
C VAL A 237 13.71 7.03 -13.03
N GLU A 238 13.88 8.28 -12.60
CA GLU A 238 13.52 9.46 -13.40
C GLU A 238 14.34 9.53 -14.70
N GLU A 239 15.66 9.29 -14.62
CA GLU A 239 16.52 9.21 -15.80
C GLU A 239 16.11 8.08 -16.75
N ALA A 240 15.83 6.88 -16.24
CA ALA A 240 15.40 5.76 -17.09
C ALA A 240 14.08 6.03 -17.81
N ILE A 241 13.15 6.74 -17.17
CA ILE A 241 11.88 7.17 -17.79
C ILE A 241 12.16 8.21 -18.89
N LEU A 242 13.03 9.19 -18.63
CA LEU A 242 13.39 10.23 -19.60
C LEU A 242 14.18 9.68 -20.80
N GLU A 243 15.01 8.65 -20.59
CA GLU A 243 15.75 7.98 -21.66
C GLU A 243 14.82 7.26 -22.64
N GLU A 244 13.78 6.56 -22.14
CA GLU A 244 12.77 5.91 -22.98
C GLU A 244 11.96 6.94 -23.79
N GLU A 245 11.62 8.11 -23.22
CA GLU A 245 10.98 9.21 -23.96
C GLU A 245 11.87 9.73 -25.12
N GLY A 246 13.19 9.73 -24.94
CA GLY A 246 14.17 10.20 -25.92
C GLY A 246 14.40 9.25 -27.10
N GLU A 247 14.17 7.94 -26.92
CA GLU A 247 14.33 6.94 -27.98
C GLU A 247 13.09 6.83 -28.88
N GLY A 248 11.89 7.00 -28.32
CA GLY A 248 10.62 7.00 -29.08
C GLY A 248 10.50 8.15 -30.11
N GLY A 249 11.27 9.23 -29.94
CA GLY A 249 11.30 10.37 -30.86
C GLY A 249 12.14 10.17 -32.13
N LYS A 250 12.92 9.09 -32.26
CA LYS A 250 13.88 8.90 -33.36
C LYS A 250 13.42 7.97 -34.48
N GLN A 251 12.19 7.46 -34.45
CA GLN A 251 11.65 6.54 -35.48
C GLN A 251 10.64 7.16 -36.45
N GLN A 252 10.64 8.49 -36.61
CA GLN A 252 9.97 9.16 -37.73
C GLN A 252 10.91 10.09 -38.48
N ILE A 253 11.81 9.54 -39.30
CA ILE A 253 12.30 10.18 -40.54
C ILE A 253 12.56 9.08 -41.57
#